data_AF-A0ABD3YD70-F1
#
_entry.id   AF-A0ABD3YD70-F1
#
_cell.length_a   1.000
_cell.length_b   1.000
_cell.length_c   1.000
_cell.angle_alpha   90.00
_cell.angle_beta   90.00
_cell.angle_gamma   90.00
#
_symmetry.space_group_name_H-M   'P 1'
#
loop_
_entity.id
_entity.type
_entity.pdbx_description
1 polymer ?
#
loop_
_entity_poly.entity_id
_entity_poly.type
_entity_poly.pdbx_seq_one_letter_code
_entity_poly.pdbx_strand_id
1 'polypeptide(L)'
;MPKNDGAFLSQYLHEQIHWFEDSRKTEVQNVINDLKIKYPDAPKKGPEGARSELSTYLHLAVCLLEYDALTEILGEEEAHKIISTNSKYFYKWIYQKTLTEPDSIRDILVKHNLYIK
;
A
#
# COMPACT_ATOMS: atom_id res chain seq x y z
N MET A 1 16.33 -3.57 -1.32
CA MET A 1 15.37 -4.26 -2.20
C MET A 1 16.12 -5.14 -3.18
N PRO A 2 15.62 -6.35 -3.50
CA PRO A 2 16.23 -7.24 -4.48
C PRO A 2 16.26 -6.59 -5.88
N LYS A 3 17.22 -7.00 -6.71
CA LYS A 3 17.32 -6.62 -8.13
C LYS A 3 16.85 -7.78 -9.00
N ASN A 4 15.54 -7.97 -9.09
CA ASN A 4 14.91 -9.01 -9.92
C ASN A 4 13.58 -8.51 -10.48
N ASP A 5 13.02 -9.26 -11.43
CA ASP A 5 11.83 -8.86 -12.19
C ASP A 5 10.61 -8.61 -11.30
N GLY A 6 10.36 -9.47 -10.32
CA GLY A 6 9.24 -9.29 -9.37
C GLY A 6 9.35 -8.01 -8.54
N ALA A 7 10.56 -7.70 -8.06
CA ALA A 7 10.82 -6.47 -7.32
C ALA A 7 10.65 -5.24 -8.23
N PHE A 8 11.14 -5.28 -9.48
CA PHE A 8 10.96 -4.16 -10.41
C PHE A 8 9.50 -3.97 -10.82
N LEU A 9 8.74 -5.06 -11.00
CA LEU A 9 7.31 -4.98 -11.29
C LEU A 9 6.54 -4.36 -10.11
N SER A 10 6.82 -4.81 -8.88
CA SER A 10 6.25 -4.23 -7.66
C SER A 10 6.50 -2.71 -7.59
N GLN A 11 7.74 -2.28 -7.77
CA GLN A 11 8.06 -0.84 -7.78
C GLN A 11 7.41 -0.10 -8.95
N TYR A 12 7.36 -0.69 -10.14
CA TYR A 12 6.69 -0.06 -11.28
C TYR A 12 5.19 0.17 -10.98
N LEU A 13 4.49 -0.85 -10.49
CA LEU A 13 3.08 -0.77 -10.12
C LEU A 13 2.85 0.25 -9.00
N HIS A 14 3.71 0.26 -7.98
CA HIS A 14 3.70 1.24 -6.89
C HIS A 14 3.69 2.67 -7.43
N GLU A 15 4.63 2.99 -8.32
CA GLU A 15 4.72 4.33 -8.92
C GLU A 15 3.56 4.62 -9.87
N GLN A 16 2.99 3.61 -10.56
CA GLN A 16 1.80 3.83 -11.38
C GLN A 16 0.56 4.17 -10.53
N ILE A 17 0.43 3.58 -9.35
CA ILE A 17 -0.71 3.83 -8.45
C ILE A 17 -0.70 5.27 -7.92
N HIS A 18 0.47 5.89 -7.72
CA HIS A 18 0.54 7.31 -7.36
C HIS A 18 -0.13 8.22 -8.42
N TRP A 19 -0.11 7.87 -9.71
CA TRP A 19 -0.84 8.64 -10.74
C TRP A 19 -2.36 8.50 -10.60
N PHE A 20 -2.85 7.33 -10.20
CA PHE A 20 -4.27 7.13 -9.91
C PHE A 20 -4.70 8.00 -8.73
N GLU A 21 -3.89 8.07 -7.66
CA GLU A 21 -4.15 8.91 -6.48
C GLU A 21 -4.08 10.42 -6.79
N ASP A 22 -3.13 10.88 -7.61
CA ASP A 22 -3.02 12.31 -7.93
C ASP A 22 -4.27 12.87 -8.62
N SER A 23 -4.99 12.03 -9.38
CA SER A 23 -6.26 12.39 -10.00
C SER A 23 -7.47 12.38 -9.05
N ARG A 24 -7.30 11.93 -7.79
CA ARG A 24 -8.38 11.61 -6.83
C ARG A 24 -8.12 12.17 -5.42
N LYS A 25 -7.68 13.43 -5.34
CA LYS A 25 -7.21 14.06 -4.09
C LYS A 25 -8.24 14.05 -2.96
N THR A 26 -9.54 14.18 -3.29
CA THR A 26 -10.62 14.17 -2.31
C THR A 26 -10.82 12.76 -1.73
N GLU A 27 -10.83 11.74 -2.58
CA GLU A 27 -10.95 10.34 -2.20
C GLU A 27 -9.74 9.90 -1.35
N VAL A 28 -8.52 10.28 -1.75
CA VAL A 28 -7.30 10.07 -0.97
C VAL A 28 -7.42 10.68 0.42
N GLN A 29 -7.89 11.92 0.52
CA GLN A 29 -8.05 12.57 1.83
C GLN A 29 -9.08 11.86 2.71
N ASN A 30 -10.18 11.38 2.13
CA ASN A 30 -11.21 10.64 2.86
C ASN A 30 -10.69 9.28 3.36
N VAL A 31 -9.97 8.53 2.51
CA VAL A 31 -9.29 7.29 2.90
C VAL A 31 -8.31 7.53 4.04
N ILE A 32 -7.48 8.57 3.94
CA ILE A 32 -6.51 8.92 4.99
C ILE A 32 -7.22 9.23 6.32
N ASN A 33 -8.36 9.92 6.30
CA ASN A 33 -9.11 10.23 7.52
C ASN A 33 -9.61 8.97 8.22
N ASP A 34 -10.15 8.01 7.46
CA ASP A 34 -10.63 6.73 8.03
C ASP A 34 -9.46 5.84 8.48
N LEU A 35 -8.36 5.79 7.73
CA LEU A 35 -7.16 5.05 8.14
C LEU A 35 -6.54 5.61 9.42
N LYS A 36 -6.59 6.94 9.64
CA LYS A 36 -6.16 7.57 10.90
C LYS A 36 -7.00 7.13 12.10
N ILE A 37 -8.31 6.98 11.91
CA ILE A 37 -9.20 6.49 12.96
C ILE A 37 -8.90 5.03 13.27
N LYS A 38 -8.65 4.22 12.24
CA LYS A 38 -8.38 2.78 12.39
C LYS A 38 -7.00 2.48 12.96
N TYR A 39 -5.99 3.23 12.56
CA TYR A 39 -4.59 3.01 12.94
C TYR A 39 -3.98 4.26 13.60
N PRO A 40 -4.51 4.73 14.75
CA PRO A 40 -4.12 6.01 15.35
C PRO A 40 -2.62 6.10 15.71
N ASP A 41 -1.98 4.95 15.94
CA ASP A 41 -0.57 4.83 16.32
C ASP A 41 0.36 4.48 15.14
N ALA A 42 -0.06 4.76 13.90
CA ALA A 42 0.75 4.48 12.71
C ALA A 42 2.13 5.19 12.78
N PRO A 43 3.22 4.51 12.36
CA PRO A 43 4.56 5.07 12.40
C PRO A 43 4.69 6.25 11.44
N LYS A 44 5.35 7.32 11.89
CA LYS A 44 5.42 8.60 11.16
C LYS A 44 6.70 8.75 10.33
N LYS A 45 7.66 7.83 10.48
CA LYS A 45 8.99 7.86 9.87
C LYS A 45 9.42 6.46 9.43
N GLY A 46 10.30 6.41 8.43
CA GLY A 46 10.95 5.17 8.00
C GLY A 46 11.90 4.58 9.06
N PRO A 47 12.19 3.27 8.99
CA PRO A 47 11.76 2.34 7.94
C PRO A 47 10.35 1.74 8.17
N GLU A 48 9.73 1.97 9.33
CA GLU A 48 8.41 1.42 9.65
C GLU A 48 7.29 2.07 8.84
N GLY A 49 7.22 3.41 8.88
CA GLY A 49 6.33 4.22 8.07
C GLY A 49 7.03 4.86 6.87
N ALA A 50 6.45 5.94 6.35
CA ALA A 50 7.02 6.70 5.25
C ALA A 50 7.72 7.99 5.72
N ARG A 51 7.82 9.02 4.88
CA ARG A 51 8.52 10.29 5.20
C ARG A 51 7.77 11.19 6.18
N SER A 52 6.48 10.94 6.40
CA SER A 52 5.61 11.67 7.33
C SER A 52 4.39 10.81 7.67
N GLU A 53 3.63 11.21 8.69
CA GLU A 53 2.37 10.55 9.04
C GLU A 53 1.38 10.51 7.86
N LEU A 54 1.18 11.65 7.18
CA LEU A 54 0.35 11.72 5.98
C LEU A 54 0.84 10.74 4.91
N SER A 55 2.16 10.72 4.69
CA SER A 55 2.78 9.81 3.73
C SER A 55 2.59 8.35 4.12
N THR A 56 2.60 8.00 5.41
CA THR A 56 2.39 6.60 5.86
C THR A 56 1.00 6.12 5.49
N TYR A 57 -0.05 6.92 5.74
CA TYR A 57 -1.42 6.52 5.39
C TYR A 57 -1.66 6.46 3.90
N LEU A 58 -1.08 7.40 3.13
CA LEU A 58 -1.10 7.34 1.68
C LEU A 58 -0.45 6.03 1.19
N HIS A 59 0.71 5.66 1.72
CA HIS A 59 1.40 4.44 1.31
C HIS A 59 0.71 3.15 1.80
N LEU A 60 -0.17 3.18 2.81
CA LEU A 60 -1.04 2.03 3.11
C LEU A 60 -2.01 1.75 1.97
N ALA A 61 -2.62 2.78 1.39
CA ALA A 61 -3.50 2.63 0.24
C ALA A 61 -2.72 2.15 -1.00
N VAL A 62 -1.58 2.79 -1.30
CA VAL A 62 -0.71 2.42 -2.42
C VAL A 62 -0.21 0.98 -2.30
N CYS A 63 0.33 0.58 -1.14
CA CYS A 63 0.86 -0.76 -0.95
C CYS A 63 -0.23 -1.85 -0.98
N LEU A 64 -1.46 -1.55 -0.57
CA LEU A 64 -2.58 -2.47 -0.78
C LEU A 64 -2.89 -2.64 -2.27
N LEU A 65 -3.05 -1.54 -3.01
CA LEU A 65 -3.33 -1.61 -4.45
C LEU A 65 -2.18 -2.27 -5.22
N GLU A 66 -0.94 -2.09 -4.77
CA GLU A 66 0.24 -2.78 -5.30
C GLU A 66 0.14 -4.28 -5.09
N TYR A 67 -0.23 -4.72 -3.88
CA TYR A 67 -0.42 -6.14 -3.56
C TYR A 67 -1.54 -6.78 -4.38
N ASP A 68 -2.68 -6.10 -4.51
CA ASP A 68 -3.82 -6.59 -5.30
C ASP A 68 -3.47 -6.66 -6.80
N ALA A 69 -2.76 -5.67 -7.34
CA ALA A 69 -2.30 -5.69 -8.73
C ALA A 69 -1.27 -6.80 -9.00
N LEU A 70 -0.34 -7.03 -8.08
CA LEU A 70 0.59 -8.16 -8.18
C LEU A 70 -0.15 -9.50 -8.11
N THR A 71 -1.17 -9.60 -7.24
CA THR A 71 -1.99 -10.80 -7.10
C THR A 71 -2.73 -11.11 -8.40
N GLU A 72 -3.28 -10.10 -9.07
CA GLU A 72 -3.95 -10.26 -10.37
C GLU A 72 -2.98 -10.72 -11.47
N ILE A 73 -1.76 -10.20 -11.50
CA ILE A 73 -0.78 -10.48 -12.57
C ILE A 73 -0.03 -11.80 -12.36
N LEU A 74 0.36 -12.10 -11.12
CA LEU A 74 1.28 -13.20 -10.79
C LEU A 74 0.66 -14.30 -9.93
N GLY A 75 -0.55 -14.09 -9.41
CA GLY A 75 -1.16 -14.93 -8.39
C GLY A 75 -0.72 -14.57 -6.97
N GLU A 76 -1.56 -14.96 -6.00
CA GLU A 76 -1.42 -14.58 -4.59
C GLU A 76 -0.10 -15.02 -3.96
N GLU A 77 0.37 -16.24 -4.26
CA GLU A 77 1.58 -16.79 -3.66
C GLU A 77 2.82 -15.95 -4.01
N GLU A 78 3.01 -15.61 -5.29
CA GLU A 78 4.16 -14.83 -5.72
C GLU A 78 4.03 -13.36 -5.28
N ALA A 79 2.83 -12.79 -5.31
CA ALA A 79 2.56 -11.45 -4.78
C ALA A 79 2.93 -11.35 -3.29
N HIS A 80 2.48 -12.31 -2.48
CA HIS A 80 2.78 -12.37 -1.05
C HIS A 80 4.28 -12.50 -0.82
N LYS A 81 4.97 -13.34 -1.58
CA LYS A 81 6.43 -13.50 -1.51
C LYS A 81 7.18 -12.21 -1.86
N ILE A 82 6.75 -11.48 -2.89
CA ILE A 82 7.37 -10.20 -3.28
C ILE A 82 7.17 -9.16 -2.18
N ILE A 83 5.93 -8.93 -1.73
CA ILE A 83 5.62 -7.94 -0.69
C ILE A 83 6.30 -8.27 0.64
N SER A 84 6.28 -9.54 1.07
CA SER A 84 6.97 -9.99 2.28
C SER A 84 8.50 -9.91 2.19
N THR A 85 9.07 -9.91 0.98
CA THR A 85 10.50 -9.66 0.77
C THR A 85 10.81 -8.16 0.82
N ASN A 86 9.98 -7.32 0.20
CA ASN A 86 10.13 -5.87 0.22
C ASN A 86 10.00 -5.30 1.65
N SER A 87 9.08 -5.85 2.46
CA SER A 87 8.84 -5.47 3.85
C SER A 87 10.06 -5.61 4.78
N LYS A 88 11.12 -6.30 4.35
CA LYS A 88 12.37 -6.39 5.11
C LYS A 88 13.22 -5.12 5.02
N TYR A 89 13.01 -4.28 4.01
CA TYR A 89 13.90 -3.15 3.68
C TYR A 89 13.32 -1.78 4.02
N PHE A 90 12.03 -1.55 3.72
CA PHE A 90 11.35 -0.27 3.90
C PHE A 90 9.85 -0.52 4.09
N TYR A 91 9.12 0.51 4.53
CA TYR A 91 7.67 0.46 4.76
C TYR A 91 7.25 -0.77 5.57
N LYS A 92 8.03 -1.13 6.58
CA LYS A 92 7.92 -2.43 7.24
C LYS A 92 6.53 -2.65 7.86
N TRP A 93 6.06 -1.67 8.62
CA TRP A 93 4.73 -1.70 9.21
C TRP A 93 3.62 -1.60 8.17
N ILE A 94 3.82 -0.79 7.13
CA ILE A 94 2.84 -0.61 6.04
C ILE A 94 2.62 -1.94 5.32
N TYR A 95 3.69 -2.58 4.85
CA TYR A 95 3.60 -3.89 4.20
C TYR A 95 3.13 -4.99 5.14
N GLN A 96 3.50 -4.94 6.43
CA GLN A 96 2.94 -5.86 7.42
C GLN A 96 1.42 -5.73 7.44
N LYS A 97 0.86 -4.52 7.52
CA LYS A 97 -0.59 -4.31 7.51
C LYS A 97 -1.23 -4.72 6.20
N THR A 98 -0.59 -4.46 5.06
CA THR A 98 -1.04 -4.95 3.74
C THR A 98 -1.20 -6.48 3.74
N LEU A 99 -0.27 -7.22 4.35
CA LEU A 99 -0.32 -8.69 4.36
C LEU A 99 -1.26 -9.26 5.44
N THR A 100 -1.33 -8.63 6.61
CA THR A 100 -2.10 -9.19 7.75
C THR A 100 -3.55 -8.70 7.80
N GLU A 101 -3.85 -7.55 7.21
CA GLU A 101 -5.16 -6.91 7.26
C GLU A 101 -5.63 -6.37 5.89
N PRO A 102 -5.42 -7.09 4.76
CA PRO A 102 -5.70 -6.56 3.42
C PRO A 102 -7.17 -6.15 3.25
N ASP A 103 -8.12 -7.00 3.66
CA ASP A 103 -9.56 -6.75 3.53
C ASP A 103 -9.99 -5.50 4.32
N SER A 104 -9.40 -5.32 5.50
CA SER A 104 -9.67 -4.18 6.36
C SER A 104 -9.24 -2.84 5.76
N ILE A 105 -8.17 -2.83 4.98
CA ILE A 105 -7.71 -1.65 4.25
C ILE A 105 -8.57 -1.50 2.97
N ARG A 106 -8.86 -2.61 2.29
CA ARG A 106 -9.63 -2.65 1.05
C ARG A 106 -11.04 -2.10 1.22
N ASP A 107 -11.72 -2.47 2.31
CA ASP A 107 -13.05 -1.96 2.64
C ASP A 107 -13.08 -0.43 2.73
N ILE A 108 -12.02 0.18 3.27
CA ILE A 108 -11.89 1.65 3.36
C ILE A 108 -11.68 2.25 1.97
N LEU A 109 -10.80 1.66 1.14
CA LEU A 109 -10.57 2.13 -0.23
C LEU A 109 -11.85 2.05 -1.07
N VAL A 110 -12.57 0.92 -0.98
CA VAL A 110 -13.85 0.72 -1.68
C VAL A 110 -14.90 1.73 -1.21
N LYS A 111 -15.05 1.93 0.11
CA LYS A 111 -15.98 2.90 0.70
C LYS A 111 -15.81 4.32 0.12
N HIS A 112 -14.58 4.71 -0.16
CA HIS A 112 -14.23 6.07 -0.64
C HIS A 112 -13.93 6.14 -2.13
N ASN A 113 -14.28 5.12 -2.92
CA ASN A 113 -14.05 5.07 -4.37
C ASN A 113 -12.57 5.23 -4.79
N LEU A 114 -11.64 4.79 -3.94
CA LEU A 114 -10.20 4.77 -4.19
C LEU A 114 -9.69 3.33 -4.36
N TYR A 115 -10.44 2.50 -5.08
CA TYR A 115 -10.08 1.10 -5.32
C TYR A 115 -10.04 0.81 -6.83
N ILE A 116 -9.02 0.07 -7.27
CA ILE A 116 -8.88 -0.39 -8.66
C ILE A 116 -9.46 -1.80 -8.72
N LYS A 117 -10.49 -1.98 -9.55
CA LYS A 117 -11.16 -3.26 -9.76
C LYS A 117 -10.43 -4.14 -10.75
#